data_AF-A0A813I0T9-F1
#
_entry.id   AF-A0A813I0T9-F1
#
_cell.length_a   1.000
_cell.length_b   1.000
_cell.length_c   1.000
_cell.angle_alpha   90.00
_cell.angle_beta   90.00
_cell.angle_gamma   90.00
#
_symmetry.space_group_name_H-M   'P 1'
#
loop_
_entity.id
_entity.type
_entity.pdbx_description
1 polymer ?
#
loop_
_entity_poly.entity_id
_entity_poly.type
_entity_poly.pdbx_seq_one_letter_code
_entity_poly.pdbx_strand_id
1 'polypeptide(L)'
;MASAGPLSARRDGASKSSSIAPKECSSSPAGKSNRQGLDEDDEGDDDEATDGEQHETTRLPAEDEDEELEDDAEAGQLQRKLHLFQSASVQQSLQRLLPFLPLDEEGSLNMDGYVELNLRLQKSLSEEFVLERAVDSAIGDWSEDLAEGQQVMALEDFMMFLFELSSLWCGSGSK
;
A
#
# COMPACT_ATOMS: atom_id res chain seq x y z
N MET A 1 -49.20 -41.38 -41.39
CA MET A 1 -48.57 -42.21 -42.43
C MET A 1 -47.19 -41.64 -42.72
N ALA A 2 -46.23 -42.55 -42.83
CA ALA A 2 -44.79 -42.37 -42.77
C ALA A 2 -44.20 -41.63 -44.00
N SER A 3 -43.01 -41.02 -43.85
CA SER A 3 -41.77 -41.69 -44.26
C SER A 3 -40.53 -40.87 -43.89
N ALA A 4 -39.51 -41.57 -43.43
CA ALA A 4 -38.20 -41.11 -43.04
C ALA A 4 -37.23 -41.04 -44.23
N GLY A 5 -36.12 -40.30 -44.06
CA GLY A 5 -34.94 -40.31 -44.95
C GLY A 5 -33.80 -39.43 -44.39
N PRO A 6 -32.51 -39.73 -44.68
CA PRO A 6 -31.62 -40.21 -43.60
C PRO A 6 -30.25 -39.48 -43.43
N LEU A 7 -29.69 -39.73 -42.24
CA LEU A 7 -28.29 -40.08 -41.86
C LEU A 7 -27.05 -39.26 -42.28
N SER A 8 -26.28 -38.94 -41.23
CA SER A 8 -24.81 -39.08 -41.07
C SER A 8 -23.85 -38.08 -41.75
N ALA A 9 -23.07 -37.38 -40.92
CA ALA A 9 -21.64 -37.69 -40.76
C ALA A 9 -21.01 -36.97 -39.55
N ARG A 10 -20.40 -37.77 -38.68
CA ARG A 10 -19.46 -37.37 -37.62
C ARG A 10 -18.20 -36.72 -38.23
N ARG A 11 -17.63 -35.74 -37.53
CA ARG A 11 -16.18 -35.51 -37.53
C ARG A 11 -15.70 -35.29 -36.11
N ASP A 12 -15.10 -36.34 -35.58
CA ASP A 12 -14.17 -36.30 -34.46
C ASP A 12 -12.90 -35.57 -34.92
N GLY A 13 -12.53 -34.50 -34.22
CA GLY A 13 -11.30 -33.74 -34.42
C GLY A 13 -10.48 -33.77 -33.15
N ALA A 14 -9.60 -34.77 -33.05
CA ALA A 14 -8.65 -34.96 -31.95
C ALA A 14 -7.73 -33.74 -31.79
N SER A 15 -7.76 -33.10 -30.62
CA SER A 15 -6.72 -32.15 -30.21
C SER A 15 -5.60 -32.90 -29.49
N LYS A 16 -4.41 -32.79 -30.07
CA LYS A 16 -3.17 -33.44 -29.64
C LYS A 16 -2.73 -32.89 -28.29
N SER A 17 -2.54 -33.79 -27.34
CA SER A 17 -1.80 -33.61 -26.10
C SER A 17 -0.33 -33.29 -26.40
N SER A 18 0.15 -32.13 -25.91
CA SER A 18 1.57 -31.80 -25.86
C SER A 18 2.06 -32.06 -24.44
N SER A 19 2.68 -33.23 -24.23
CA SER A 19 3.42 -33.53 -23.01
C SER A 19 4.79 -32.86 -23.10
N ILE A 20 4.99 -31.81 -22.29
CA ILE A 20 6.30 -31.23 -22.02
C ILE A 20 6.75 -31.78 -20.67
N ALA A 21 7.80 -32.60 -20.68
CA ALA A 21 8.49 -33.06 -19.49
C ALA A 21 9.46 -31.96 -19.00
N PRO A 22 9.50 -31.62 -17.71
CA PRO A 22 10.60 -30.87 -17.16
C PRO A 22 11.77 -31.81 -16.78
N LYS A 23 12.95 -31.47 -17.30
CA LYS A 23 14.23 -32.06 -16.93
C LYS A 23 14.57 -31.68 -15.49
N GLU A 24 14.88 -32.69 -14.69
CA GLU A 24 15.62 -32.55 -13.45
C GLU A 24 17.03 -32.01 -13.74
N CYS A 25 17.44 -30.98 -13.00
CA CYS A 25 18.84 -30.64 -12.79
C CYS A 25 19.03 -30.27 -11.32
N SER A 26 19.59 -31.23 -10.61
CA SER A 26 20.26 -31.14 -9.32
C SER A 26 21.29 -30.01 -9.23
N SER A 27 21.35 -29.29 -8.11
CA SER A 27 22.54 -29.20 -7.23
C SER A 27 22.37 -28.12 -6.14
N SER A 28 22.44 -28.56 -4.87
CA SER A 28 22.84 -27.78 -3.68
C SER A 28 24.39 -27.60 -3.66
N PRO A 29 25.08 -26.95 -2.67
CA PRO A 29 24.62 -26.43 -1.36
C PRO A 29 25.28 -25.11 -0.84
N ALA A 30 24.79 -24.68 0.33
CA ALA A 30 25.50 -24.09 1.48
C ALA A 30 26.27 -22.75 1.34
N GLY A 31 25.78 -21.75 2.08
CA GLY A 31 26.55 -20.62 2.57
C GLY A 31 26.14 -20.28 4.01
N LYS A 32 26.82 -20.89 4.99
CA LYS A 32 26.79 -20.43 6.39
C LYS A 32 27.67 -19.18 6.47
N SER A 33 27.16 -18.08 6.99
CA SER A 33 28.03 -16.99 7.44
C SER A 33 27.58 -16.47 8.79
N ASN A 34 28.59 -16.23 9.62
CA ASN A 34 28.63 -16.21 11.06
C ASN A 34 29.15 -14.83 11.48
N ARG A 35 28.41 -14.09 12.31
CA ARG A 35 28.85 -12.88 13.03
C ARG A 35 28.02 -12.85 14.33
N GLN A 36 28.53 -13.15 15.53
CA GLN A 36 29.50 -12.40 16.35
C GLN A 36 29.24 -10.89 16.23
N GLY A 37 28.63 -10.18 17.19
CA GLY A 37 28.74 -10.29 18.64
C GLY A 37 29.68 -9.19 19.11
N LEU A 38 29.15 -8.08 19.62
CA LEU A 38 29.87 -7.05 20.36
C LEU A 38 28.89 -6.39 21.35
N ASP A 39 29.07 -6.76 22.62
CA ASP A 39 28.70 -6.03 23.82
C ASP A 39 29.49 -4.71 23.88
N GLU A 40 28.86 -3.59 24.25
CA GLU A 40 29.49 -2.51 25.02
C GLU A 40 28.44 -1.88 25.95
N ASP A 41 28.69 -2.06 27.25
CA ASP A 41 28.07 -1.37 28.38
C ASP A 41 28.49 0.11 28.39
N ASP A 42 27.58 1.03 28.76
CA ASP A 42 27.96 2.34 29.27
C ASP A 42 26.96 2.78 30.36
N GLU A 43 27.39 2.62 31.61
CA GLU A 43 26.77 3.19 32.81
C GLU A 43 27.23 4.64 32.95
N GLY A 44 26.29 5.58 33.00
CA GLY A 44 26.54 6.99 33.26
C GLY A 44 25.57 7.51 34.32
N ASP A 45 26.04 7.42 35.56
CA ASP A 45 25.42 7.85 36.82
C ASP A 45 25.49 9.38 37.02
N ASP A 46 24.82 9.82 38.08
CA ASP A 46 25.03 11.06 38.85
C ASP A 46 24.37 12.39 38.42
N ASP A 47 23.29 12.67 39.16
CA ASP A 47 23.12 13.81 40.07
C ASP A 47 23.46 15.22 39.58
N GLU A 48 22.47 16.13 39.65
CA GLU A 48 22.60 17.36 40.45
C GLU A 48 21.22 17.93 40.79
N ALA A 49 20.91 17.90 42.09
CA ALA A 49 19.86 18.72 42.68
C ALA A 49 20.35 20.17 42.78
N THR A 50 19.58 21.12 42.25
CA THR A 50 19.76 22.55 42.55
C THR A 50 18.53 23.11 43.23
N ASP A 51 18.81 23.71 44.38
CA ASP A 51 17.90 24.36 45.32
C ASP A 51 17.62 25.80 44.89
N GLY A 52 16.57 26.38 45.48
CA GLY A 52 15.78 27.50 44.98
C GLY A 52 16.47 28.80 44.56
N GLU A 53 15.83 29.47 43.59
CA GLU A 53 15.84 30.92 43.44
C GLU A 53 14.40 31.47 43.40
N GLN A 54 14.17 32.46 44.26
CA GLN A 54 12.99 33.31 44.29
C GLN A 54 13.26 34.50 43.38
N HIS A 55 12.43 34.79 42.37
CA HIS A 55 12.00 36.18 42.11
C HIS A 55 10.94 36.31 41.01
N GLU A 56 10.07 37.27 41.26
CA GLU A 56 9.46 38.19 40.29
C GLU A 56 8.45 37.67 39.25
N THR A 57 7.22 38.13 39.45
CA THR A 57 6.12 38.21 38.49
C THR A 57 6.56 38.77 37.14
N THR A 58 6.83 37.89 36.19
CA THR A 58 6.79 38.24 34.76
C THR A 58 5.38 37.98 34.25
N ARG A 59 4.70 39.07 33.92
CA ARG A 59 3.39 39.06 33.25
C ARG A 59 3.60 38.50 31.84
N LEU A 60 3.28 37.22 31.65
CA LEU A 60 3.23 36.61 30.33
C LEU A 60 2.09 37.27 29.52
N PRO A 61 2.32 37.67 28.26
CA PRO A 61 1.23 37.93 27.34
C PRO A 61 0.52 36.61 27.05
N ALA A 62 -0.80 36.66 26.95
CA ALA A 62 -1.61 35.53 26.50
C ALA A 62 -1.22 35.19 25.06
N GLU A 63 -0.62 34.03 24.85
CA GLU A 63 -0.31 33.44 23.55
C GLU A 63 -0.88 32.01 23.54
N ASP A 64 -2.18 31.84 23.74
CA ASP A 64 -2.83 30.51 23.72
C ASP A 64 -4.28 30.63 23.18
N GLU A 65 -4.47 31.18 21.96
CA GLU A 65 -5.80 31.18 21.31
C GLU A 65 -5.79 30.69 19.85
N ASP A 66 -4.71 30.07 19.37
CA ASP A 66 -4.64 29.56 17.99
C ASP A 66 -4.80 28.03 17.85
N GLU A 67 -4.79 27.24 18.94
CA GLU A 67 -4.88 25.76 18.85
C GLU A 67 -6.30 25.20 18.70
N GLU A 68 -7.37 25.93 19.05
CA GLU A 68 -8.75 25.38 18.99
C GLU A 68 -9.39 25.39 17.59
N LEU A 69 -8.84 26.13 16.61
CA LEU A 69 -9.45 26.27 15.28
C LEU A 69 -9.00 25.21 14.26
N GLU A 70 -7.89 24.52 14.51
CA GLU A 70 -7.37 23.50 13.59
C GLU A 70 -8.16 22.17 13.69
N ASP A 71 -8.55 21.78 14.90
CA ASP A 71 -9.30 20.54 15.17
C ASP A 71 -10.67 20.50 14.44
N ASP A 72 -11.39 21.62 14.40
CA ASP A 72 -12.70 21.73 13.73
C ASP A 72 -12.56 21.63 12.19
N ALA A 73 -11.46 22.14 11.64
CA ALA A 73 -11.18 22.07 10.22
C ALA A 73 -10.83 20.64 9.78
N GLU A 74 -10.04 19.92 10.58
CA GLU A 74 -9.69 18.52 10.35
C GLU A 74 -10.91 17.59 10.46
N ALA A 75 -11.75 17.78 11.49
CA ALA A 75 -12.99 17.04 11.65
C ALA A 75 -13.94 17.22 10.44
N GLY A 76 -14.06 18.45 9.92
CA GLY A 76 -14.86 18.73 8.73
C GLY A 76 -14.28 18.15 7.44
N GLN A 77 -12.96 18.02 7.32
CA GLN A 77 -12.32 17.32 6.21
C GLN A 77 -12.55 15.81 6.29
N LEU A 78 -12.39 15.21 7.47
CA LEU A 78 -12.65 13.79 7.70
C LEU A 78 -14.10 13.43 7.37
N GLN A 79 -15.06 14.23 7.80
CA GLN A 79 -16.48 13.99 7.52
C GLN A 79 -16.81 14.06 6.01
N ARG A 80 -16.17 14.96 5.27
CA ARG A 80 -16.30 15.03 3.81
C ARG A 80 -15.67 13.82 3.11
N LYS A 81 -14.50 13.36 3.56
CA LYS A 81 -13.86 12.13 3.07
C LYS A 81 -14.78 10.92 3.28
N LEU A 82 -15.31 10.74 4.50
CA LEU A 82 -16.24 9.66 4.82
C LEU A 82 -17.51 9.71 3.95
N HIS A 83 -18.06 10.89 3.70
CA HIS A 83 -19.23 11.05 2.83
C HIS A 83 -18.92 10.70 1.37
N LEU A 84 -17.71 11.03 0.87
CA LEU A 84 -17.26 10.63 -0.47
C LEU A 84 -17.26 9.10 -0.61
N PHE A 85 -16.84 8.39 0.44
CA PHE A 85 -16.75 6.92 0.44
C PHE A 85 -18.12 6.22 0.52
N GLN A 86 -19.15 6.94 0.97
CA GLN A 86 -20.55 6.48 0.93
C GLN A 86 -21.23 6.76 -0.40
N SER A 87 -20.61 7.54 -1.30
CA SER A 87 -21.19 7.86 -2.60
C SER A 87 -21.28 6.61 -3.49
N ALA A 88 -22.49 6.27 -3.93
CA ALA A 88 -22.73 5.14 -4.82
C ALA A 88 -21.91 5.24 -6.13
N SER A 89 -21.70 6.47 -6.64
CA SER A 89 -20.91 6.69 -7.86
C SER A 89 -19.42 6.36 -7.66
N VAL A 90 -18.87 6.72 -6.50
CA VAL A 90 -17.47 6.42 -6.14
C VAL A 90 -17.31 4.91 -5.95
N GLN A 91 -18.20 4.28 -5.19
CA GLN A 91 -18.20 2.83 -4.97
C GLN A 91 -18.29 2.05 -6.30
N GLN A 92 -19.19 2.44 -7.21
CA GLN A 92 -19.29 1.82 -8.53
C GLN A 92 -18.04 2.04 -9.40
N SER A 93 -17.35 3.16 -9.22
CA SER A 93 -16.11 3.43 -9.97
C SER A 93 -14.97 2.56 -9.45
N LEU A 94 -14.88 2.38 -8.12
CA LEU A 94 -13.91 1.47 -7.50
C LEU A 94 -14.18 0.01 -7.86
N GLN A 95 -15.45 -0.42 -7.87
CA GLN A 95 -15.83 -1.76 -8.33
C GLN A 95 -15.42 -2.03 -9.78
N ARG A 96 -15.42 -1.00 -10.63
CA ARG A 96 -14.93 -1.10 -12.01
C ARG A 96 -13.42 -1.07 -12.12
N LEU A 97 -12.72 -0.46 -11.15
CA LEU A 97 -11.26 -0.42 -11.09
C LEU A 97 -10.67 -1.74 -10.58
N LEU A 98 -11.34 -2.39 -9.61
CA LEU A 98 -10.87 -3.60 -8.93
C LEU A 98 -10.28 -4.67 -9.86
N PRO A 99 -10.93 -5.05 -10.98
CA PRO A 99 -10.40 -6.08 -11.89
C PRO A 99 -9.08 -5.72 -12.60
N PHE A 100 -8.65 -4.46 -12.55
CA PHE A 100 -7.41 -4.00 -13.18
C PHE A 100 -6.25 -3.90 -12.20
N LEU A 101 -6.51 -4.14 -10.92
CA LEU A 101 -5.49 -4.11 -9.89
C LEU A 101 -4.74 -5.45 -9.85
N PRO A 102 -3.43 -5.43 -9.52
CA PRO A 102 -2.61 -6.64 -9.46
C PRO A 102 -2.83 -7.40 -8.15
N LEU A 103 -4.08 -7.81 -7.89
CA LEU A 103 -4.47 -8.60 -6.73
C LEU A 103 -4.27 -10.11 -6.99
N ASP A 104 -3.99 -10.87 -5.95
CA ASP A 104 -3.92 -12.34 -5.98
C ASP A 104 -5.32 -13.01 -5.97
N GLU A 105 -5.34 -14.35 -5.90
CA GLU A 105 -6.59 -15.13 -5.93
C GLU A 105 -7.45 -14.89 -4.67
N GLU A 106 -6.82 -14.49 -3.58
CA GLU A 106 -7.42 -14.11 -2.30
C GLU A 106 -7.86 -12.65 -2.25
N GLY A 107 -7.55 -11.85 -3.28
CA GLY A 107 -7.84 -10.43 -3.36
C GLY A 107 -6.87 -9.55 -2.57
N SER A 108 -5.73 -10.08 -2.16
CA SER A 108 -4.66 -9.37 -1.47
C SER A 108 -3.63 -8.83 -2.48
N LEU A 109 -2.89 -7.82 -2.07
CA LEU A 109 -1.83 -7.20 -2.85
C LEU A 109 -0.48 -7.64 -2.31
N ASN A 110 0.38 -8.20 -3.16
CA ASN A 110 1.76 -8.52 -2.79
C ASN A 110 2.70 -7.37 -3.14
N MET A 111 3.96 -7.48 -2.70
CA MET A 111 4.97 -6.43 -2.91
C MET A 111 5.16 -6.08 -4.39
N ASP A 112 5.27 -7.08 -5.26
CA ASP A 112 5.47 -6.86 -6.70
C ASP A 112 4.29 -6.10 -7.32
N GLY A 113 3.06 -6.48 -6.95
CA GLY A 113 1.84 -5.81 -7.40
C GLY A 113 1.73 -4.38 -6.86
N TYR A 114 2.09 -4.16 -5.60
CA TYR A 114 2.12 -2.82 -5.00
C TYR A 114 3.12 -1.93 -5.72
N VAL A 115 4.36 -2.39 -5.87
CA VAL A 115 5.42 -1.63 -6.54
C VAL A 115 5.00 -1.33 -7.98
N GLU A 116 4.50 -2.32 -8.72
CA GLU A 116 4.03 -2.09 -10.09
C GLU A 116 2.92 -1.04 -10.16
N LEU A 117 1.92 -1.13 -9.29
CA LEU A 117 0.82 -0.17 -9.24
C LEU A 117 1.32 1.24 -8.87
N ASN A 118 2.14 1.35 -7.84
CA ASN A 118 2.69 2.62 -7.36
C ASN A 118 3.52 3.29 -8.47
N LEU A 119 4.37 2.53 -9.19
CA LEU A 119 5.10 3.02 -10.36
C LEU A 119 4.18 3.53 -11.48
N ARG A 120 3.10 2.80 -11.80
CA ARG A 120 2.12 3.23 -12.81
C ARG A 120 1.44 4.53 -12.40
N LEU A 121 1.11 4.68 -11.12
CA LEU A 121 0.50 5.89 -10.58
C LEU A 121 1.48 7.07 -10.62
N GLN A 122 2.69 6.92 -10.07
CA GLN A 122 3.73 7.95 -10.11
C GLN A 122 4.02 8.40 -11.54
N LYS A 123 4.12 7.47 -12.50
CA LYS A 123 4.32 7.79 -13.92
C LYS A 123 3.14 8.54 -14.54
N SER A 124 1.92 8.28 -14.09
CA SER A 124 0.71 8.92 -14.61
C SER A 124 0.50 10.32 -14.04
N LEU A 125 1.06 10.61 -12.86
CA LEU A 125 0.86 11.85 -12.12
C LEU A 125 2.05 12.80 -12.14
N SER A 126 3.27 12.29 -12.28
CA SER A 126 4.48 13.10 -12.27
C SER A 126 4.88 13.51 -13.68
N GLU A 127 5.15 14.80 -13.87
CA GLU A 127 5.75 15.30 -15.11
C GLU A 127 7.22 14.83 -15.27
N GLU A 128 7.92 14.62 -14.15
CA GLU A 128 9.32 14.18 -14.11
C GLU A 128 9.41 12.80 -13.43
N PHE A 129 9.21 11.73 -14.21
CA PHE A 129 9.30 10.37 -13.71
C PHE A 129 10.72 9.79 -13.84
N VAL A 130 11.34 9.47 -12.69
CA VAL A 130 12.63 8.79 -12.62
C VAL A 130 12.43 7.39 -12.03
N LEU A 131 12.58 6.36 -12.88
CA LEU A 131 12.23 4.98 -12.53
C LEU A 131 12.96 4.47 -11.28
N GLU A 132 14.27 4.67 -11.18
CA GLU A 132 15.09 4.16 -10.07
C GLU A 132 14.63 4.73 -8.73
N ARG A 133 14.39 6.04 -8.66
CA ARG A 133 13.86 6.71 -7.47
C ARG A 133 12.45 6.26 -7.14
N ALA A 134 11.62 6.07 -8.17
CA ALA A 134 10.24 5.61 -7.99
C ALA A 134 10.19 4.18 -7.43
N VAL A 135 11.11 3.31 -7.85
CA VAL A 135 11.25 1.95 -7.30
C VAL A 135 11.69 2.00 -5.85
N ASP A 136 12.74 2.74 -5.54
CA ASP A 136 13.25 2.87 -4.16
C ASP A 136 12.17 3.43 -3.23
N SER A 137 11.43 4.45 -3.68
CA SER A 137 10.29 5.03 -2.96
C SER A 137 9.19 4.00 -2.73
N ALA A 138 8.75 3.29 -3.78
CA ALA A 138 7.65 2.32 -3.63
C ALA A 138 8.01 1.14 -2.72
N ILE A 139 9.28 0.73 -2.68
CA ILE A 139 9.76 -0.29 -1.74
C ILE A 139 9.77 0.25 -0.31
N GLY A 140 10.18 1.52 -0.13
CA GLY A 140 10.10 2.22 1.15
C GLY A 140 8.66 2.27 1.66
N ASP A 141 7.75 2.81 0.87
CA ASP A 141 6.32 2.93 1.20
C ASP A 141 5.72 1.55 1.58
N TRP A 142 6.03 0.50 0.81
CA TRP A 142 5.59 -0.86 1.13
C TRP A 142 6.03 -1.31 2.53
N SER A 143 7.27 -1.02 2.91
CA SER A 143 7.80 -1.39 4.23
C SER A 143 7.21 -0.57 5.38
N GLU A 144 6.76 0.65 5.10
CA GLU A 144 6.10 1.54 6.06
C GLU A 144 4.62 1.17 6.26
N ASP A 145 3.94 0.79 5.16
CA ASP A 145 2.51 0.47 5.14
C ASP A 145 2.19 -0.92 5.75
N LEU A 146 3.19 -1.78 5.94
CA LEU A 146 3.01 -3.16 6.42
C LEU A 146 3.59 -3.38 7.80
N ALA A 147 2.83 -4.10 8.63
CA ALA A 147 3.32 -4.58 9.91
C ALA A 147 4.52 -5.53 9.73
N GLU A 148 5.45 -5.51 10.68
CA GLU A 148 6.64 -6.38 10.64
C GLU A 148 6.27 -7.86 10.43
N GLY A 149 6.84 -8.47 9.39
CA GLY A 149 6.61 -9.87 9.04
C GLY A 149 5.40 -10.12 8.13
N GLN A 150 4.62 -9.10 7.80
CA GLN A 150 3.53 -9.20 6.82
C GLN A 150 4.09 -9.17 5.39
N GLN A 151 3.62 -10.10 4.53
CA GLN A 151 4.08 -10.22 3.13
C GLN A 151 3.04 -9.82 2.08
N VAL A 152 1.79 -9.62 2.52
CA VAL A 152 0.66 -9.24 1.65
C VAL A 152 -0.16 -8.19 2.36
N MET A 153 -0.66 -7.22 1.61
CA MET A 153 -1.58 -6.19 2.07
C MET A 153 -3.00 -6.67 1.79
N ALA A 154 -3.86 -6.65 2.81
CA ALA A 154 -5.26 -7.04 2.64
C ALA A 154 -5.98 -6.02 1.75
N LEU A 155 -7.05 -6.46 1.09
CA LEU A 155 -7.85 -5.58 0.23
C LEU A 155 -8.34 -4.33 0.97
N GLU A 156 -8.73 -4.49 2.23
CA GLU A 156 -9.26 -3.41 3.07
C GLU A 156 -8.21 -2.31 3.28
N ASP A 157 -6.99 -2.69 3.65
CA ASP A 157 -5.86 -1.77 3.84
C ASP A 157 -5.48 -1.08 2.51
N PHE A 158 -5.45 -1.85 1.43
CA PHE A 158 -5.16 -1.32 0.11
C PHE A 158 -6.24 -0.34 -0.39
N MET A 159 -7.51 -0.59 -0.07
CA MET A 159 -8.60 0.33 -0.43
C MET A 159 -8.49 1.64 0.35
N MET A 160 -8.02 1.62 1.60
CA MET A 160 -7.70 2.83 2.35
C MET A 160 -6.63 3.67 1.66
N PHE A 161 -5.53 3.04 1.21
CA PHE A 161 -4.52 3.71 0.40
C PHE A 161 -5.09 4.35 -0.88
N LEU A 162 -5.91 3.62 -1.65
CA LEU A 162 -6.55 4.18 -2.85
C LEU A 162 -7.44 5.38 -2.54
N PHE A 163 -8.12 5.37 -1.39
CA PHE A 163 -8.96 6.47 -0.96
C PHE A 163 -8.16 7.70 -0.55
N GLU A 164 -7.06 7.51 0.16
CA GLU A 164 -6.12 8.59 0.49
C GLU A 164 -5.53 9.21 -0.76
N LEU A 165 -5.09 8.37 -1.71
CA LEU A 165 -4.61 8.83 -3.01
C LEU A 165 -5.68 9.64 -3.77
N SER A 166 -6.94 9.17 -3.78
CA SER A 166 -8.04 9.90 -4.40
C SER A 166 -8.30 11.25 -3.72
N SER A 167 -8.13 11.32 -2.40
CA SER A 167 -8.29 12.56 -1.63
C SER A 167 -7.18 13.55 -1.95
N LEU A 168 -5.93 13.09 -2.08
CA LEU A 168 -4.80 13.93 -2.49
C LEU A 168 -5.01 14.53 -3.88
N TRP A 169 -5.53 13.74 -4.84
CA TRP A 169 -5.80 14.22 -6.20
C TRP A 169 -6.98 15.19 -6.24
N CYS A 170 -8.02 14.96 -5.44
CA CYS A 170 -9.17 15.86 -5.41
C CYS A 170 -8.91 17.13 -4.59
N GLY A 171 -7.99 17.10 -3.62
CA GLY A 171 -7.65 18.21 -2.75
C GLY A 171 -6.58 19.17 -3.30
N SER A 172 -5.70 18.68 -4.19
CA SER A 172 -4.60 19.46 -4.77
C SER A 172 -5.02 20.55 -5.76
N GLY A 173 -6.32 20.66 -6.08
CA GLY A 173 -6.87 21.71 -6.95
C GLY A 173 -7.15 23.06 -6.27
N SER A 174 -6.83 23.23 -4.98
CA SER A 174 -6.99 24.51 -4.26
C SER A 174 -5.64 25.19 -4.03
N LYS A 175 -5.06 25.76 -5.09
CA LYS A 175 -4.05 26.84 -5.02
C LYS A 175 -4.36 27.89 -6.06
#